data_AF-K1SG81-F1
#
_entry.id   AF-K1SG81-F1
#
_cell.length_a   1.000
_cell.length_b   1.000
_cell.length_c   1.000
_cell.angle_alpha   90.00
_cell.angle_beta   90.00
_cell.angle_gamma   90.00
#
_symmetry.space_group_name_H-M   'P 1'
#
loop_
_entity.id
_entity.type
_entity.pdbx_description
1 polymer ?
#
loop_
_entity_poly.entity_id
_entity_poly.type
_entity_poly.pdbx_seq_one_letter_code
_entity_poly.pdbx_strand_id
1 'polypeptide(L)'
;MSTLAQEESHTKSEIMNSSIEMRFRRGIFLTPPLLGYDQDENGDLVINPHEAKIVQLIFYMYLNGSSTQQIADSLTELGCKTKKNNDVWSSSTILQILQNERHCGDVLARKTWTPNYLDHKSRKNKQDRNQYRKVGHHEAIISRDDFIAVQKLITNAKYGNKEILPELHVIQEGSLSGFISINPRWSGFKARDYFEASQSVLKPANMNVPDTITASAGSFDLRDYEVARGQFFSSVGRISVSFH
;
A
#
# COMPACT_ATOMS: atom_id res chain seq x y z
N MET A 1 -24.29 41.51 -14.17
CA MET A 1 -22.99 41.74 -13.48
C MET A 1 -22.50 40.50 -12.69
N SER A 2 -23.37 39.65 -12.12
CA SER A 2 -22.94 38.42 -11.41
C SER A 2 -22.29 37.35 -12.32
N THR A 3 -22.79 37.17 -13.55
CA THR A 3 -22.31 36.14 -14.48
C THR A 3 -20.86 36.35 -14.93
N LEU A 4 -20.47 37.59 -15.22
CA LEU A 4 -19.10 37.96 -15.60
C LEU A 4 -18.11 37.69 -14.45
N ALA A 5 -18.47 38.09 -13.23
CA ALA A 5 -17.64 37.82 -12.05
C ALA A 5 -17.49 36.31 -11.78
N GLN A 6 -18.53 35.52 -12.04
CA GLN A 6 -18.49 34.08 -11.90
C GLN A 6 -17.62 33.42 -12.98
N GLU A 7 -17.70 33.87 -14.23
CA GLU A 7 -16.89 33.40 -15.34
C GLU A 7 -15.40 33.74 -15.16
N GLU A 8 -15.08 34.94 -14.65
CA GLU A 8 -13.72 35.30 -14.26
C GLU A 8 -13.19 34.42 -13.13
N SER A 9 -14.02 34.10 -12.14
CA SER A 9 -13.66 33.21 -11.03
C SER A 9 -13.38 31.79 -11.51
N HIS A 10 -14.22 31.27 -12.41
CA HIS A 10 -14.02 29.99 -13.08
C HIS A 10 -12.68 29.96 -13.83
N THR A 11 -12.45 30.95 -14.68
CA THR A 11 -11.24 31.08 -15.49
C THR A 11 -9.97 31.12 -14.62
N LYS A 12 -9.98 31.90 -13.52
CA LYS A 12 -8.86 31.95 -12.57
C LYS A 12 -8.58 30.58 -11.93
N SER A 13 -9.62 29.86 -11.55
CA SER A 13 -9.51 28.51 -10.99
C SER A 13 -8.89 27.52 -12.00
N GLU A 14 -9.30 27.59 -13.27
CA GLU A 14 -8.74 26.75 -14.33
C GLU A 14 -7.27 27.05 -14.62
N ILE A 15 -6.90 28.33 -14.69
CA ILE A 15 -5.50 28.76 -14.88
C ILE A 15 -4.64 28.27 -13.70
N MET A 16 -5.11 28.43 -12.47
CA MET A 16 -4.41 27.97 -11.27
C MET A 16 -4.23 26.45 -11.27
N ASN A 17 -5.30 25.70 -11.57
CA ASN A 17 -5.25 24.24 -11.66
C ASN A 17 -4.27 23.77 -12.74
N SER A 18 -4.27 24.43 -13.91
CA SER A 18 -3.36 24.13 -15.01
C SER A 18 -1.91 24.41 -14.64
N SER A 19 -1.64 25.52 -13.94
CA SER A 19 -0.31 25.84 -13.41
C SER A 19 0.20 24.78 -12.41
N ILE A 20 -0.66 24.32 -11.51
CA ILE A 20 -0.32 23.26 -10.55
C ILE A 20 -0.03 21.94 -11.27
N GLU A 21 -0.87 21.58 -12.25
CA GLU A 21 -0.69 20.39 -13.09
C GLU A 21 0.66 20.42 -13.82
N MET A 22 1.02 21.54 -14.43
CA MET A 22 2.30 21.71 -15.12
C MET A 22 3.49 21.55 -14.17
N ARG A 23 3.41 22.08 -12.95
CA ARG A 23 4.47 21.92 -11.93
C ARG A 23 4.66 20.45 -11.56
N PHE A 24 3.57 19.73 -11.29
CA PHE A 24 3.66 18.30 -10.96
C PHE A 24 4.20 17.45 -12.11
N ARG A 25 3.81 17.74 -13.36
CA ARG A 25 4.37 17.07 -14.54
C ARG A 25 5.87 17.29 -14.70
N ARG A 26 6.37 18.47 -14.32
CA ARG A 26 7.80 18.80 -14.31
C ARG A 26 8.54 18.23 -13.10
N GLY A 27 7.85 17.50 -12.21
CA GLY A 27 8.45 16.94 -10.99
C GLY A 27 8.78 17.97 -9.93
N ILE A 28 8.20 19.17 -10.02
CA ILE A 28 8.35 20.24 -9.02
C ILE A 28 7.26 20.03 -7.98
N PHE A 29 7.66 19.57 -6.79
CA PHE A 29 6.76 19.26 -5.70
C PHE A 29 6.89 20.27 -4.58
N LEU A 30 5.78 20.52 -3.88
CA LEU A 30 5.82 21.31 -2.66
C LEU A 30 6.17 20.39 -1.49
N THR A 31 7.23 20.75 -0.78
CA THR A 31 7.84 19.99 0.32
C THR A 31 7.70 20.78 1.61
N PRO A 32 6.51 20.90 2.23
CA PRO A 32 6.34 21.68 3.46
C PRO A 32 7.26 21.16 4.59
N PRO A 33 7.51 21.96 5.63
CA PRO A 33 8.33 21.55 6.77
C PRO A 33 7.88 20.22 7.37
N LEU A 34 8.84 19.36 7.68
CA LEU A 34 8.61 18.01 8.18
C LEU A 34 9.56 17.74 9.35
N LEU A 35 9.08 17.09 10.41
CA LEU A 35 9.94 16.67 11.50
C LEU A 35 11.05 15.75 10.99
N GLY A 36 12.28 15.96 11.41
CA GLY A 36 13.44 15.18 10.94
C GLY A 36 14.15 15.82 9.76
N TYR A 37 13.57 16.86 9.17
CA TYR A 37 14.14 17.57 8.04
C TYR A 37 14.09 19.08 8.22
N ASP A 38 15.09 19.74 7.67
CA ASP A 38 15.08 21.18 7.42
C ASP A 38 14.95 21.44 5.91
N GLN A 39 14.60 22.67 5.56
CA GLN A 39 14.51 23.12 4.17
C GLN A 39 15.78 23.89 3.81
N ASP A 40 16.37 23.56 2.67
CA ASP A 40 17.44 24.37 2.09
C ASP A 40 16.88 25.61 1.38
N GLU A 41 17.77 26.43 0.80
CA GLU A 41 17.39 27.64 0.04
C GLU A 41 16.54 27.33 -1.20
N ASN A 42 16.61 26.10 -1.72
CA ASN A 42 15.85 25.63 -2.87
C ASN A 42 14.49 25.03 -2.48
N GLY A 43 14.24 24.85 -1.18
CA GLY A 43 13.05 24.20 -0.62
C GLY A 43 13.12 22.67 -0.57
N ASP A 44 14.27 22.07 -0.85
CA ASP A 44 14.51 20.64 -0.73
C ASP A 44 14.68 20.23 0.74
N LEU A 45 14.32 18.98 1.04
CA LEU A 45 14.44 18.43 2.39
C LEU A 45 15.85 17.92 2.66
N VAL A 46 16.49 18.48 3.67
CA VAL A 46 17.80 18.05 4.18
C VAL A 46 17.62 17.44 5.57
N ILE A 47 18.27 16.31 5.85
CA ILE A 47 18.13 15.63 7.15
C ILE A 47 18.67 16.53 8.27
N ASN A 48 17.85 16.74 9.29
CA ASN A 48 18.30 17.30 10.56
C ASN A 48 18.67 16.16 11.51
N PRO A 49 19.96 15.94 11.84
CA PRO A 49 20.39 14.78 12.62
C PRO A 49 19.74 14.68 14.01
N HIS A 50 19.37 15.80 14.63
CA HIS A 50 18.76 15.80 15.95
C HIS A 50 17.29 15.37 15.88
N GLU A 51 16.51 15.99 14.99
CA GLU A 51 15.11 15.62 14.80
C GLU A 51 14.94 14.24 14.16
N ALA A 52 15.89 13.82 13.30
CA ALA A 52 15.85 12.52 12.63
C ALA A 52 15.90 11.36 13.62
N LYS A 53 16.65 11.50 14.73
CA LYS A 53 16.67 10.51 15.82
C LYS A 53 15.30 10.34 16.47
N ILE A 54 14.53 11.43 16.62
CA ILE A 54 13.17 11.37 17.17
C ILE A 54 12.26 10.59 16.21
N VAL A 55 12.37 10.84 14.90
CA VAL A 55 11.62 10.08 13.89
C VAL A 55 12.01 8.60 13.92
N GLN A 56 13.30 8.28 13.96
CA GLN A 56 13.77 6.90 14.06
C GLN A 56 13.23 6.19 15.31
N LEU A 57 13.25 6.88 16.46
CA LEU A 57 12.70 6.38 17.71
C LEU A 57 11.20 6.07 17.59
N ILE A 58 10.41 6.97 16.97
CA ILE A 58 8.97 6.77 16.75
C ILE A 58 8.72 5.49 15.93
N PHE A 59 9.43 5.31 14.83
CA PHE A 59 9.29 4.14 13.97
C PHE A 59 9.71 2.86 14.70
N TYR A 60 10.83 2.90 15.42
CA TYR A 60 11.32 1.78 16.21
C TYR A 60 10.32 1.37 17.31
N MET A 61 9.81 2.31 18.10
CA MET A 61 8.84 2.01 19.16
C MET A 61 7.55 1.39 18.61
N TYR A 62 7.08 1.88 17.46
CA TYR A 62 5.88 1.34 16.82
C TYR A 62 6.10 -0.08 16.27
N LEU A 63 7.25 -0.33 15.64
CA LEU A 63 7.62 -1.68 15.17
C LEU A 63 7.77 -2.67 16.32
N ASN A 64 8.20 -2.21 17.50
CA ASN A 64 8.24 -3.01 18.73
C ASN A 64 6.88 -3.19 19.41
N GLY A 65 5.78 -2.77 18.77
CA GLY A 65 4.41 -3.00 19.26
C GLY A 65 3.87 -1.93 20.20
N SER A 66 4.57 -0.79 20.39
CA SER A 66 4.02 0.33 21.15
C SER A 66 2.86 0.98 20.40
N SER A 67 1.77 1.29 21.09
CA SER A 67 0.66 2.04 20.51
C SER A 67 1.04 3.50 20.25
N THR A 68 0.34 4.16 19.33
CA THR A 68 0.57 5.60 19.05
C THR A 68 0.35 6.50 20.26
N GLN A 69 -0.48 6.09 21.21
CA GLN A 69 -0.68 6.83 22.46
C GLN A 69 0.52 6.67 23.39
N GLN A 70 0.98 5.43 23.62
CA GLN A 70 2.17 5.17 24.42
C GLN A 70 3.40 5.90 23.88
N ILE A 71 3.59 5.92 22.55
CA ILE A 71 4.69 6.66 21.92
C ILE A 71 4.56 8.17 22.22
N ALA A 72 3.36 8.74 22.12
CA ALA A 72 3.13 10.15 22.42
C ALA A 72 3.44 10.47 23.90
N ASP A 73 2.99 9.62 24.81
CA ASP A 73 3.21 9.79 26.25
C ASP A 73 4.72 9.72 26.56
N SER A 74 5.42 8.70 26.04
CA SER A 74 6.87 8.56 26.22
C SER A 74 7.67 9.73 25.65
N LEU A 75 7.31 10.25 24.47
CA LEU A 75 8.01 11.41 23.90
C LEU A 75 7.77 12.69 24.70
N THR A 76 6.58 12.83 25.28
CA THR A 76 6.24 13.96 26.16
C THR A 76 7.02 13.87 27.47
N GLU A 77 7.13 12.68 28.07
CA GLU A 77 7.93 12.42 29.27
C GLU A 77 9.44 12.65 29.04
N LEU A 78 9.95 12.28 27.86
CA LEU A 78 11.34 12.54 27.46
C LEU A 78 11.62 14.02 27.14
N GLY A 79 10.61 14.90 27.20
CA GLY A 79 10.76 16.34 26.90
C GLY A 79 11.07 16.63 25.42
N CYS A 80 10.74 15.71 24.53
CA CYS A 80 10.96 15.89 23.09
C CYS A 80 9.96 16.91 22.53
N LYS A 81 10.42 17.88 21.75
CA LYS A 81 9.54 18.89 21.13
C LYS A 81 9.08 18.46 19.74
N THR A 82 7.83 18.80 19.42
CA THR A 82 7.31 18.66 18.05
C THR A 82 7.94 19.68 17.11
N LYS A 83 7.80 19.53 15.77
CA LYS A 83 8.32 20.51 14.80
C LYS A 83 7.74 21.93 14.98
N LYS A 84 6.57 22.04 15.62
CA LYS A 84 5.92 23.32 15.96
C LYS A 84 6.33 23.86 17.33
N ASN A 85 7.32 23.25 17.99
CA ASN A 85 7.77 23.56 19.34
C ASN A 85 6.71 23.36 20.45
N ASN A 86 5.72 22.48 20.22
CA ASN A 86 4.82 22.04 21.30
C ASN A 86 5.52 20.98 22.15
N ASP A 87 5.28 21.04 23.46
CA ASP A 87 5.83 20.10 24.45
C ASP A 87 4.98 18.82 24.60
N VAL A 88 3.70 18.87 24.22
CA VAL A 88 2.77 17.73 24.34
C VAL A 88 2.57 17.05 22.99
N TRP A 89 2.76 15.74 22.96
CA TRP A 89 2.48 14.91 21.80
C TRP A 89 1.07 14.34 21.83
N SER A 90 0.46 14.23 20.65
CA SER A 90 -0.81 13.54 20.47
C SER A 90 -0.64 12.26 19.66
N SER A 91 -1.43 11.25 19.95
CA SER A 91 -1.49 10.01 19.15
C SER A 91 -1.79 10.26 17.67
N SER A 92 -2.61 11.27 17.36
CA SER A 92 -2.88 11.70 15.98
C SER A 92 -1.65 12.24 15.26
N THR A 93 -0.77 12.97 15.96
CA THR A 93 0.47 13.50 15.40
C THR A 93 1.45 12.36 15.11
N ILE A 94 1.58 11.40 16.03
CA ILE A 94 2.40 10.19 15.83
C ILE A 94 1.92 9.41 14.61
N LEU A 95 0.60 9.19 14.50
CA LEU A 95 0.03 8.49 13.34
C LEU A 95 0.33 9.21 12.02
N GLN A 96 0.25 10.55 12.00
CA GLN A 96 0.59 11.33 10.81
C GLN A 96 2.05 11.20 10.41
N ILE A 97 2.98 11.15 11.38
CA ILE A 97 4.40 10.93 11.15
C ILE A 97 4.63 9.53 10.57
N LEU A 98 4.09 8.50 11.21
CA LEU A 98 4.23 7.12 10.75
C LEU A 98 3.68 6.91 9.33
N GLN A 99 2.63 7.62 8.93
CA GLN A 99 2.00 7.51 7.60
C GLN A 99 2.67 8.34 6.50
N ASN A 100 3.59 9.24 6.84
CA ASN A 100 4.14 10.18 5.88
C ASN A 100 5.28 9.53 5.07
N GLU A 101 5.02 9.30 3.78
CA GLU A 101 5.95 8.67 2.85
C GLU A 101 7.28 9.42 2.68
N ARG A 102 7.33 10.69 3.08
CA ARG A 102 8.55 11.49 3.02
C ARG A 102 9.65 10.95 3.93
N HIS A 103 9.32 10.31 5.04
CA HIS A 103 10.36 9.72 5.89
C HIS A 103 11.12 8.56 5.24
N CYS A 104 10.57 7.95 4.17
CA CYS A 104 11.27 6.96 3.34
C CYS A 104 11.80 7.53 2.01
N GLY A 105 11.87 8.87 1.90
CA GLY A 105 12.41 9.57 0.73
C GLY A 105 11.43 9.74 -0.44
N ASP A 106 10.20 9.26 -0.33
CA ASP A 106 9.20 9.39 -1.39
C ASP A 106 8.40 10.70 -1.25
N VAL A 107 7.84 11.21 -2.34
CA VAL A 107 6.88 12.34 -2.33
C VAL A 107 5.64 11.97 -3.10
N LEU A 108 4.47 12.14 -2.49
CA LEU A 108 3.16 12.02 -3.14
C LEU A 108 2.46 13.38 -3.22
N ALA A 109 2.25 13.87 -4.44
CA ALA A 109 1.55 15.12 -4.71
C ALA A 109 0.09 14.89 -5.14
N ARG A 110 -0.71 15.96 -4.98
CA ARG A 110 -2.15 15.98 -5.24
C ARG A 110 -2.95 14.97 -4.39
N LYS A 111 -2.64 14.92 -3.09
CA LYS A 111 -3.40 14.14 -2.08
C LYS A 111 -4.84 14.63 -1.93
N THR A 112 -5.10 15.89 -2.25
CA THR A 112 -6.43 16.52 -2.24
C THR A 112 -6.69 17.28 -3.53
N TRP A 113 -7.96 17.55 -3.82
CA TRP A 113 -8.39 18.37 -4.95
C TRP A 113 -9.70 19.08 -4.62
N THR A 114 -9.99 20.17 -5.35
CA THR A 114 -11.23 20.94 -5.19
C THR A 114 -12.13 20.67 -6.41
N PRO A 115 -13.28 20.00 -6.24
CA PRO A 115 -14.18 19.67 -7.34
C PRO A 115 -14.96 20.86 -7.89
N ASN A 116 -15.44 21.73 -7.01
CA ASN A 116 -16.24 22.89 -7.38
C ASN A 116 -15.52 24.18 -6.99
N TYR A 117 -15.34 25.07 -7.95
CA TYR A 117 -14.73 26.38 -7.75
C TYR A 117 -15.63 27.33 -6.93
N LEU A 118 -16.94 27.08 -6.87
CA LEU A 118 -17.88 27.90 -6.09
C LEU A 118 -17.82 27.59 -4.59
N ASP A 119 -17.77 26.30 -4.25
CA ASP A 119 -17.80 25.85 -2.85
C ASP A 119 -16.42 25.93 -2.18
N HIS A 120 -15.34 25.93 -2.96
CA HIS A 120 -13.95 25.86 -2.51
C HIS A 120 -13.63 24.71 -1.52
N LYS A 121 -14.51 23.71 -1.41
CA LYS A 121 -14.36 22.57 -0.48
C LYS A 121 -13.41 21.53 -1.07
N SER A 122 -12.22 21.41 -0.49
CA SER A 122 -11.28 20.35 -0.88
C SER A 122 -11.74 18.96 -0.42
N ARG A 123 -11.45 17.93 -1.22
CA ARG A 123 -11.70 16.52 -0.91
C ARG A 123 -10.42 15.72 -1.09
N LYS A 124 -10.31 14.58 -0.39
CA LYS A 124 -9.23 13.61 -0.62
C LYS A 124 -9.34 13.07 -2.04
N ASN A 125 -8.21 13.03 -2.74
CA ASN A 125 -8.13 12.50 -4.09
C ASN A 125 -8.11 10.95 -4.01
N LYS A 126 -9.20 10.32 -4.44
CA LYS A 126 -9.33 8.86 -4.53
C LYS A 126 -9.26 8.43 -5.99
N GLN A 127 -8.19 8.83 -6.68
CA GLN A 127 -8.01 8.66 -8.13
C GLN A 127 -8.96 9.52 -8.98
N ASP A 128 -9.62 10.52 -8.40
CA ASP A 128 -10.43 11.49 -9.13
C ASP A 128 -9.57 12.34 -10.09
N ARG A 129 -8.30 12.54 -9.73
CA ARG A 129 -7.30 13.21 -10.57
C ARG A 129 -5.96 12.51 -10.46
N ASN A 130 -5.12 12.71 -11.49
CA ASN A 130 -3.75 12.17 -11.52
C ASN A 130 -2.98 12.56 -10.25
N GLN A 131 -2.54 11.55 -9.51
CA GLN A 131 -1.60 11.69 -8.40
C GLN A 131 -0.19 11.47 -8.93
N TYR A 132 0.74 12.27 -8.42
CA TYR A 132 2.12 12.25 -8.87
C TYR A 132 2.99 11.74 -7.74
N ARG A 133 3.76 10.69 -7.99
CA ARG A 133 4.69 10.11 -7.02
C ARG A 133 6.11 10.19 -7.57
N LYS A 134 7.03 10.73 -6.78
CA LYS A 134 8.47 10.65 -7.04
C LYS A 134 9.12 9.82 -5.96
N VAL A 135 9.75 8.72 -6.39
CA VAL A 135 10.48 7.80 -5.51
C VAL A 135 11.90 8.33 -5.32
N GLY A 136 12.43 8.28 -4.10
CA GLY A 136 13.79 8.74 -3.82
C GLY A 136 14.00 10.23 -4.14
N HIS A 137 13.03 11.07 -3.80
CA HIS A 137 13.11 12.52 -3.98
C HIS A 137 14.21 13.15 -3.12
N HIS A 138 14.39 12.67 -1.89
CA HIS A 138 15.33 13.19 -0.91
C HIS A 138 15.86 12.04 -0.04
N GLU A 139 16.87 12.32 0.76
CA GLU A 139 17.48 11.33 1.63
C GLU A 139 16.46 10.80 2.66
N ALA A 140 16.39 9.48 2.80
CA ALA A 140 15.43 8.83 3.68
C ALA A 140 15.97 8.74 5.11
N ILE A 141 15.14 9.07 6.10
CA ILE A 141 15.46 8.83 7.52
C ILE A 141 15.24 7.36 7.91
N ILE A 142 14.21 6.75 7.31
CA ILE A 142 13.76 5.38 7.58
C ILE A 142 13.91 4.55 6.31
N SER A 143 14.31 3.28 6.48
CA SER A 143 14.40 2.35 5.36
C SER A 143 13.02 2.14 4.71
N ARG A 144 13.02 1.82 3.41
CA ARG A 144 11.77 1.56 2.69
C ARG A 144 11.02 0.37 3.27
N ASP A 145 11.75 -0.64 3.72
CA ASP A 145 11.18 -1.88 4.26
C ASP A 145 10.52 -1.64 5.62
N ASP A 146 11.18 -0.89 6.51
CA ASP A 146 10.61 -0.50 7.81
C ASP A 146 9.34 0.34 7.62
N PHE A 147 9.36 1.29 6.68
CA PHE A 147 8.18 2.09 6.38
C PHE A 147 7.02 1.22 5.88
N ILE A 148 7.29 0.24 5.00
CA ILE A 148 6.28 -0.70 4.52
C ILE A 148 5.73 -1.56 5.66
N ALA A 149 6.58 -2.06 6.55
CA ALA A 149 6.18 -2.84 7.72
C ALA A 149 5.24 -2.02 8.63
N VAL A 150 5.60 -0.77 8.94
CA VAL A 150 4.75 0.15 9.70
C VAL A 150 3.39 0.38 9.03
N GLN A 151 3.35 0.62 7.71
CA GLN A 151 2.07 0.81 7.01
C GLN A 151 1.17 -0.43 7.08
N LYS A 152 1.76 -1.63 7.00
CA LYS A 152 1.02 -2.89 7.15
C LYS A 152 0.47 -3.04 8.57
N LEU A 153 1.27 -2.73 9.60
CA LEU A 153 0.82 -2.74 11.00
C LEU A 153 -0.33 -1.75 11.26
N ILE A 154 -0.23 -0.52 10.76
CA ILE A 154 -1.31 0.49 10.87
C ILE A 154 -2.59 0.00 10.20
N THR A 155 -2.46 -0.61 9.02
CA THR A 155 -3.60 -1.15 8.26
C THR A 155 -4.27 -2.27 9.04
N ASN A 156 -3.52 -3.18 9.66
CA ASN A 156 -4.05 -4.25 10.49
C ASN A 156 -4.78 -3.73 11.74
N ALA A 157 -4.17 -2.77 12.44
CA ALA A 157 -4.73 -2.19 13.66
C ALA A 157 -6.11 -1.57 13.44
N LYS A 158 -6.36 -1.01 12.25
CA LYS A 158 -7.68 -0.44 11.86
C LYS A 158 -8.82 -1.46 11.93
N TYR A 159 -8.54 -2.75 11.78
CA TYR A 159 -9.55 -3.82 11.77
C TYR A 159 -9.57 -4.64 13.08
N GLY A 160 -8.94 -4.13 14.15
CA GLY A 160 -9.00 -4.73 15.49
C GLY A 160 -8.00 -5.85 15.75
N ASN A 161 -7.16 -6.20 14.78
CA ASN A 161 -6.10 -7.19 14.97
C ASN A 161 -4.85 -6.49 15.52
N LYS A 162 -4.45 -6.84 16.75
CA LYS A 162 -3.20 -6.40 17.40
C LYS A 162 -2.04 -7.36 17.17
N GLU A 163 -2.29 -8.51 16.53
CA GLU A 163 -1.26 -9.50 16.27
C GLU A 163 -0.28 -9.01 15.20
N ILE A 164 0.98 -9.43 15.36
CA ILE A 164 2.04 -9.33 14.36
C ILE A 164 1.48 -9.87 13.04
N LEU A 165 1.78 -9.22 11.92
CA LEU A 165 1.34 -9.67 10.59
C LEU A 165 1.59 -11.18 10.46
N PRO A 166 0.55 -12.00 10.30
CA PRO A 166 0.73 -13.43 10.15
C PRO A 166 1.53 -13.67 8.88
N GLU A 167 2.58 -14.48 8.94
CA GLU A 167 3.32 -14.86 7.75
C GLU A 167 2.36 -15.55 6.77
N LEU A 168 2.43 -15.17 5.48
CA LEU A 168 1.68 -15.84 4.43
C LEU A 168 2.18 -17.28 4.33
N HIS A 169 1.43 -18.20 4.93
CA HIS A 169 1.74 -19.62 4.86
C HIS A 169 1.32 -20.16 3.50
N VAL A 170 2.31 -20.51 2.69
CA VAL A 170 2.14 -21.20 1.42
C VAL A 170 2.31 -22.69 1.69
N ILE A 171 1.35 -23.49 1.19
CA ILE A 171 1.45 -24.94 1.30
C ILE A 171 2.62 -25.40 0.44
N GLN A 172 3.59 -26.07 1.06
CA GLN A 172 4.86 -26.44 0.43
C GLN A 172 4.76 -27.73 -0.41
N GLU A 173 3.88 -28.66 -0.03
CA GLU A 173 3.87 -30.02 -0.56
C GLU A 173 2.46 -30.53 -0.89
N GLY A 174 2.38 -31.52 -1.78
CA GLY A 174 1.13 -32.17 -2.20
C GLY A 174 0.37 -31.42 -3.31
N SER A 175 -0.85 -31.89 -3.61
CA SER A 175 -1.70 -31.35 -4.68
C SER A 175 -2.14 -29.90 -4.48
N LEU A 176 -2.00 -29.39 -3.26
CA LEU A 176 -2.29 -27.99 -2.90
C LEU A 176 -1.01 -27.16 -2.74
N SER A 177 0.14 -27.65 -3.21
CA SER A 177 1.38 -26.87 -3.20
C SER A 177 1.21 -25.57 -3.99
N GLY A 178 1.69 -24.45 -3.43
CA GLY A 178 1.52 -23.12 -4.00
C GLY A 178 0.21 -22.41 -3.63
N PHE A 179 -0.75 -23.06 -2.98
CA PHE A 179 -1.95 -22.40 -2.46
C PHE A 179 -1.69 -21.74 -1.10
N ILE A 180 -2.40 -20.64 -0.84
CA ILE A 180 -2.28 -19.83 0.40
C ILE A 180 -3.64 -19.75 1.07
N SER A 181 -3.67 -19.93 2.39
CA SER A 181 -4.87 -19.70 3.19
C SER A 181 -5.19 -18.20 3.26
N ILE A 182 -6.33 -17.81 2.70
CA ILE A 182 -6.81 -16.42 2.79
C ILE A 182 -7.70 -16.31 4.02
N ASN A 183 -7.27 -15.51 5.00
CA ASN A 183 -8.16 -15.07 6.06
C ASN A 183 -8.82 -13.74 5.65
N PRO A 184 -10.17 -13.69 5.50
CA PRO A 184 -10.87 -12.46 5.12
C PRO A 184 -10.67 -11.30 6.10
N ARG A 185 -10.17 -11.56 7.31
CA ARG A 185 -9.86 -10.56 8.33
C ARG A 185 -8.45 -9.95 8.20
N TRP A 186 -7.59 -10.48 7.33
CA TRP A 186 -6.26 -9.93 7.06
C TRP A 186 -6.34 -8.91 5.93
N SER A 187 -6.08 -7.65 6.23
CA SER A 187 -6.10 -6.55 5.24
C SER A 187 -4.71 -5.99 4.93
N GLY A 188 -3.67 -6.47 5.63
CA GLY A 188 -2.28 -6.06 5.43
C GLY A 188 -1.61 -6.63 4.17
N PHE A 189 -2.25 -7.59 3.50
CA PHE A 189 -1.77 -8.21 2.27
C PHE A 189 -2.59 -7.76 1.06
N LYS A 190 -1.89 -7.29 0.03
CA LYS A 190 -2.46 -6.98 -1.28
C LYS A 190 -2.42 -8.23 -2.15
N ALA A 191 -3.22 -8.25 -3.24
CA ALA A 191 -3.22 -9.33 -4.21
C ALA A 191 -1.80 -9.75 -4.65
N ARG A 192 -0.93 -8.76 -4.95
CA ARG A 192 0.47 -9.00 -5.30
C ARG A 192 1.26 -9.76 -4.23
N ASP A 193 1.00 -9.52 -2.95
CA ASP A 193 1.75 -10.13 -1.85
C ASP A 193 1.39 -11.63 -1.75
N TYR A 194 0.13 -11.99 -2.02
CA TYR A 194 -0.30 -13.39 -2.17
C TYR A 194 0.33 -14.05 -3.41
N PHE A 195 0.38 -13.35 -4.54
CA PHE A 195 1.01 -13.89 -5.75
C PHE A 195 2.50 -14.16 -5.55
N GLU A 196 3.24 -13.21 -4.97
CA GLU A 196 4.67 -13.36 -4.66
C GLU A 196 4.91 -14.54 -3.69
N ALA A 197 4.11 -14.66 -2.64
CA ALA A 197 4.21 -15.78 -1.71
C ALA A 197 3.96 -17.13 -2.42
N SER A 198 2.91 -17.22 -3.24
CA SER A 198 2.57 -18.44 -3.99
C SER A 198 3.71 -18.86 -4.93
N GLN A 199 4.27 -17.90 -5.66
CA GLN A 199 5.36 -18.14 -6.62
C GLN A 199 6.67 -18.58 -5.97
N SER A 200 6.91 -18.23 -4.70
CA SER A 200 8.13 -18.62 -3.98
C SER A 200 8.29 -20.14 -3.81
N VAL A 201 7.17 -20.88 -3.82
CA VAL A 201 7.11 -22.33 -3.61
C VAL A 201 6.91 -23.11 -4.92
N LEU A 202 6.29 -22.47 -5.92
CA LEU A 202 6.09 -23.05 -7.24
C LEU A 202 7.45 -23.29 -7.92
N LYS A 203 7.90 -24.55 -7.93
CA LYS A 203 9.06 -24.97 -8.72
C LYS A 203 8.78 -24.69 -10.21
N PRO A 204 9.76 -24.18 -10.99
CA PRO A 204 9.58 -23.87 -12.42
C PRO A 204 9.21 -25.09 -13.30
N ALA A 205 9.25 -26.30 -12.75
CA ALA A 205 8.89 -27.53 -13.46
C ALA A 205 7.37 -27.73 -13.67
N ASN A 206 6.51 -27.07 -12.89
CA ASN A 206 5.05 -27.31 -12.94
C ASN A 206 4.27 -26.38 -13.88
N MET A 207 4.96 -25.55 -14.68
CA MET A 207 4.28 -24.63 -15.60
C MET A 207 3.96 -25.22 -16.98
N ASN A 208 4.40 -26.44 -17.33
CA ASN A 208 4.32 -26.90 -18.73
C ASN A 208 4.13 -28.42 -18.98
N VAL A 209 3.53 -29.18 -18.06
CA VAL A 209 3.18 -30.58 -18.40
C VAL A 209 1.69 -30.81 -18.15
N PRO A 210 0.85 -30.99 -19.19
CA PRO A 210 -0.45 -31.59 -18.96
C PRO A 210 -0.22 -32.98 -18.37
N ASP A 211 -0.72 -33.23 -17.16
CA ASP A 211 -0.64 -34.53 -16.47
C ASP A 211 -1.16 -35.63 -17.40
N THR A 212 -0.23 -36.27 -18.12
CA THR A 212 -0.54 -37.38 -19.01
C THR A 212 -0.35 -38.64 -18.20
N ILE A 213 -1.44 -39.13 -17.60
CA ILE A 213 -1.45 -40.39 -16.89
C ILE A 213 -1.54 -41.52 -17.93
N THR A 214 -0.42 -42.16 -18.27
CA THR A 214 -0.41 -43.38 -19.08
C THR A 214 -0.86 -44.57 -18.24
N ALA A 215 -2.10 -45.02 -18.45
CA ALA A 215 -2.62 -46.25 -17.86
C ALA A 215 -2.06 -47.50 -18.55
N SER A 216 -1.69 -48.53 -17.78
CA SER A 216 -1.28 -49.84 -18.31
C SER A 216 -2.50 -50.69 -18.66
N ALA A 217 -2.41 -51.53 -19.70
CA ALA A 217 -3.49 -52.43 -20.11
C ALA A 217 -4.00 -53.26 -18.92
N GLY A 218 -5.27 -53.08 -18.53
CA GLY A 218 -5.91 -53.76 -17.42
C GLY A 218 -6.06 -52.97 -16.12
N SER A 219 -5.53 -51.74 -16.01
CA SER A 219 -5.67 -50.92 -14.79
C SER A 219 -6.99 -50.16 -14.67
N PHE A 220 -7.82 -50.18 -15.71
CA PHE A 220 -9.07 -49.41 -15.78
C PHE A 220 -10.24 -50.38 -15.99
N ASP A 221 -10.99 -50.67 -14.93
CA ASP A 221 -12.17 -51.55 -14.99
C ASP A 221 -13.45 -50.71 -15.07
N LEU A 222 -14.13 -50.77 -16.21
CA LEU A 222 -15.33 -49.98 -16.52
C LEU A 222 -16.61 -50.83 -16.62
N ARG A 223 -16.59 -52.07 -16.12
CA ARG A 223 -17.72 -53.02 -16.25
C ARG A 223 -19.03 -52.50 -15.67
N ASP A 224 -18.97 -51.64 -14.67
CA ASP A 224 -20.16 -51.07 -13.99
C ASP A 224 -20.54 -49.66 -14.49
N TYR A 225 -19.91 -49.18 -15.57
CA TYR A 225 -20.15 -47.85 -16.12
C TYR A 225 -20.90 -47.93 -17.47
N GLU A 226 -21.95 -47.11 -17.62
CA GLU A 226 -22.66 -46.97 -18.89
C GLU A 226 -21.98 -45.93 -19.80
N VAL A 227 -21.80 -46.29 -21.08
CA VAL A 227 -21.26 -45.39 -22.09
C VAL A 227 -22.36 -44.45 -22.57
N ALA A 228 -22.17 -43.15 -22.37
CA ALA A 228 -23.10 -42.12 -22.82
C ALA A 228 -22.42 -41.14 -23.79
N ARG A 229 -23.17 -40.61 -24.77
CA ARG A 229 -22.61 -39.70 -25.78
C ARG A 229 -22.24 -38.35 -25.14
N GLY A 230 -21.02 -37.87 -25.40
CA GLY A 230 -20.47 -36.65 -24.79
C GLY A 230 -21.32 -35.38 -25.02
N GLN A 231 -22.10 -35.33 -26.09
CA GLN A 231 -23.03 -34.22 -26.38
C GLN A 231 -24.10 -33.99 -25.29
N PHE A 232 -24.33 -34.97 -24.41
CA PHE A 232 -25.29 -34.85 -23.30
C PHE A 232 -24.67 -34.30 -22.00
N PHE A 233 -23.35 -34.06 -21.97
CA PHE A 233 -22.66 -33.52 -20.80
C PHE A 233 -22.01 -32.17 -21.12
N SER A 234 -22.20 -31.20 -20.22
CA SER A 234 -21.39 -29.97 -20.22
C SER A 234 -20.02 -30.28 -19.62
N SER A 235 -18.97 -30.15 -20.43
CA SER A 235 -17.57 -30.37 -20.05
C SER A 235 -16.92 -29.14 -19.43
N VAL A 236 -17.66 -28.03 -19.27
CA VAL A 236 -17.13 -26.81 -18.66
C VAL A 236 -17.04 -27.01 -17.14
N GLY A 237 -15.81 -27.13 -16.64
CA GLY A 237 -15.50 -27.23 -15.22
C GLY A 237 -15.56 -28.64 -14.62
N ARG A 238 -15.67 -29.69 -15.45
CA ARG A 238 -15.62 -31.10 -14.99
C ARG A 238 -14.42 -31.82 -15.60
N ILE A 239 -13.73 -32.61 -14.79
CA ILE A 239 -12.66 -33.51 -15.25
C ILE A 239 -13.30 -34.54 -16.18
N SER A 240 -12.82 -34.63 -17.42
CA SER A 240 -13.28 -35.60 -18.41
C SER A 240 -12.09 -36.29 -19.06
N VAL A 241 -12.24 -37.58 -19.36
CA VAL A 241 -11.24 -38.39 -20.05
C VAL A 241 -11.83 -38.80 -21.39
N SER A 242 -11.12 -38.49 -22.47
CA SER A 242 -11.53 -38.81 -23.84
C SER A 242 -10.60 -39.89 -24.41
N PHE A 243 -11.17 -40.95 -24.95
CA PHE A 243 -10.42 -42.02 -25.63
C PHE A 243 -10.62 -41.84 -27.15
N HIS A 244 -9.53 -41.92 -27.92
CA HIS A 244 -9.54 -41.90 -29.39
C HIS A 244 -9.45 -43.30 -29.96
#